data_AF-A0A2S6CL79-F1
#
_entry.id   AF-A0A2S6CL79-F1
#
_cell.length_a   1.000
_cell.length_b   1.000
_cell.length_c   1.000
_cell.angle_alpha   90.00
_cell.angle_beta   90.00
_cell.angle_gamma   90.00
#
_symmetry.space_group_name_H-M   'P 1'
#
loop_
_entity.id
_entity.type
_entity.pdbx_description
1 polymer ?
#
loop_
_entity_poly.entity_id
_entity_poly.type
_entity_poly.pdbx_seq_one_letter_code
_entity_poly.pdbx_strand_id
1 'polypeptide(L)'
;MAEVHEVVPDGDVRLIFGSEENGNSTHILVSPVVLSFGSPEGATLASGTRLDLPLPEDCPEGMLAICEVMHMKTPTYPTPSVDSLLQVALLVDKYDCRAAMCFAMKIWMQSVEGKLLVRDSLNLFIIAYLMDFRKSFSKYGRVLVADTEPEFNLTPPDCIPETLQRAIETLSDSRQQLRKELVSKFEEVIDEECAGSDDFIGACDEDCDYFSTRLYNFMAKLKKTPLWPLTRSMDQSLQNILAALLKFPSEWAEAVSPCDDGLYQDNCNEQTTSIIKD
;
A
#
# COMPACT_ATOMS: atom_id res chain seq x y z
N MET A 1 35.75 -19.80 -5.72
CA MET A 1 36.02 -19.84 -7.18
C MET A 1 34.99 -18.90 -7.80
N ALA A 2 35.41 -18.00 -8.69
CA ALA A 2 34.50 -17.03 -9.28
C ALA A 2 33.41 -17.73 -10.12
N GLU A 3 32.14 -17.37 -9.90
CA GLU A 3 31.02 -17.81 -10.74
C GLU A 3 30.97 -16.93 -11.99
N VAL A 4 30.95 -17.52 -13.18
CA VAL A 4 30.98 -16.77 -14.45
C VAL A 4 29.69 -17.04 -15.23
N HIS A 5 28.93 -15.99 -15.51
CA HIS A 5 27.73 -16.03 -16.35
C HIS A 5 28.02 -15.40 -17.71
N GLU A 6 27.93 -16.22 -18.76
CA GLU A 6 28.08 -15.75 -20.15
C GLU A 6 26.71 -15.42 -20.76
N VAL A 7 26.36 -14.13 -20.72
CA VAL A 7 25.14 -13.65 -21.39
C VAL A 7 25.34 -13.64 -22.90
N VAL A 8 26.56 -13.48 -23.42
CA VAL A 8 26.89 -13.64 -24.84
C VAL A 8 28.26 -14.32 -24.97
N PRO A 9 28.44 -15.29 -25.89
CA PRO A 9 29.77 -15.76 -26.24
C PRO A 9 30.60 -14.60 -26.80
N ASP A 10 31.82 -14.44 -26.30
CA ASP A 10 32.73 -13.32 -26.67
C ASP A 10 32.28 -11.92 -26.20
N GLY A 11 31.57 -11.83 -25.08
CA GLY A 11 31.27 -10.53 -24.45
C GLY A 11 32.54 -9.74 -24.11
N ASP A 12 32.62 -8.50 -24.63
CA ASP A 12 33.76 -7.60 -24.42
C ASP A 12 33.72 -6.88 -23.06
N VAL A 13 32.59 -6.87 -22.36
CA VAL A 13 32.44 -6.24 -21.05
C VAL A 13 32.25 -7.30 -19.97
N ARG A 14 33.07 -7.23 -18.92
CA ARG A 14 32.98 -8.07 -17.72
C ARG A 14 32.55 -7.22 -16.54
N LEU A 15 31.36 -7.48 -16.03
CA LEU A 15 30.88 -6.90 -14.77
C LEU A 15 31.33 -7.81 -13.63
N ILE A 16 32.02 -7.26 -12.62
CA ILE A 16 32.62 -8.02 -11.52
C ILE A 16 31.91 -7.63 -10.22
N PHE A 17 31.21 -8.57 -9.59
CA PHE A 17 30.49 -8.38 -8.33
C PHE A 17 31.23 -9.07 -7.18
N GLY A 18 31.14 -8.49 -5.99
CA GLY A 18 31.81 -9.00 -4.79
C GLY A 18 33.32 -8.75 -4.74
N SER A 19 34.00 -9.40 -3.80
CA SER A 19 35.47 -9.31 -3.64
C SER A 19 36.14 -10.60 -4.08
N GLU A 20 37.07 -10.50 -5.03
CA GLU A 20 37.90 -11.62 -5.47
C GLU A 20 38.77 -12.17 -4.32
N GLU A 21 39.17 -11.32 -3.36
CA GLU A 21 39.99 -11.73 -2.21
C GLU A 21 39.26 -12.73 -1.30
N ASN A 22 37.93 -12.65 -1.24
CA ASN A 22 37.09 -13.54 -0.44
C ASN A 22 36.63 -14.79 -1.22
N GLY A 23 37.04 -14.94 -2.48
CA GLY A 23 36.73 -16.10 -3.32
C GLY A 23 35.27 -16.25 -3.75
N ASN A 24 34.46 -15.20 -3.54
CA ASN A 24 33.01 -15.14 -3.75
C ASN A 24 32.67 -14.00 -4.74
N SER A 25 33.30 -14.02 -5.90
CA SER A 25 33.05 -13.07 -6.98
C SER A 25 32.16 -13.67 -8.06
N THR A 26 31.25 -12.85 -8.60
CA THR A 26 30.39 -13.23 -9.72
C THR A 26 30.75 -12.35 -10.90
N HIS A 27 31.03 -12.95 -12.06
CA HIS A 27 31.44 -12.24 -13.27
C HIS A 27 30.36 -12.41 -14.34
N ILE A 28 29.84 -11.31 -14.88
CA ILE A 28 28.84 -11.33 -15.95
C ILE A 28 29.47 -10.78 -17.23
N LEU A 29 29.49 -11.59 -18.28
CA LEU A 29 30.02 -11.22 -19.59
C LEU A 29 28.88 -10.78 -20.53
N VAL A 30 28.98 -9.55 -21.03
CA VAL A 30 27.92 -8.88 -21.82
C VAL A 30 28.48 -8.18 -23.05
N SER A 31 27.62 -7.98 -24.06
CA SER A 31 27.97 -7.20 -25.24
C SER A 31 27.80 -5.69 -24.96
N PRO A 32 28.84 -4.86 -25.17
CA PRO A 32 28.76 -3.41 -24.94
C PRO A 32 27.75 -2.71 -25.86
N VAL A 33 27.53 -3.24 -27.08
CA VAL A 33 26.55 -2.71 -28.03
C VAL A 33 25.14 -2.78 -27.44
N VAL A 34 24.83 -3.86 -26.73
CA VAL A 34 23.51 -4.05 -26.13
C VAL A 34 23.30 -3.13 -24.92
N LEU A 35 24.36 -2.91 -24.13
CA LEU A 35 24.32 -1.95 -23.03
C LEU A 35 24.07 -0.52 -23.51
N SER A 36 24.57 -0.15 -24.69
CA SER A 36 24.35 1.20 -25.26
C SER A 36 22.89 1.52 -25.59
N PHE A 37 22.04 0.51 -25.78
CA PHE A 37 20.60 0.68 -25.94
C PHE A 37 19.87 0.86 -24.60
N GLY A 38 20.53 0.47 -23.50
CA GLY A 38 19.94 0.41 -22.17
C GLY A 38 20.33 1.57 -21.28
N SER A 39 21.54 2.11 -21.39
CA SER A 39 22.00 3.22 -20.55
C SER A 39 22.97 4.16 -21.29
N PRO A 40 23.10 5.43 -20.85
CA PRO A 40 24.08 6.36 -21.38
C PRO A 40 25.53 5.85 -21.20
N GLU A 41 25.78 5.13 -20.11
CA GLU A 41 27.09 4.56 -19.79
C GLU A 41 27.49 3.49 -20.81
N GLY A 42 26.54 2.67 -21.26
CA GLY A 42 26.77 1.63 -22.27
C GLY A 42 27.30 2.16 -23.61
N ALA A 43 26.94 3.39 -24.00
CA ALA A 43 27.48 4.03 -25.20
C ALA A 43 28.97 4.35 -25.08
N THR A 44 29.45 4.62 -23.87
CA THR A 44 30.86 4.88 -23.58
C THR A 44 31.68 3.58 -23.59
N LEU A 45 31.04 2.45 -23.28
CA LEU A 45 31.69 1.13 -23.27
C LEU A 45 31.85 0.51 -24.66
N ALA A 46 31.07 0.97 -25.65
CA ALA A 46 31.09 0.44 -27.01
C ALA A 46 32.32 0.86 -27.86
N SER A 47 33.22 1.70 -27.34
CA SER A 47 34.32 2.30 -28.12
C SER A 47 35.61 1.46 -28.23
N GLY A 48 35.62 0.19 -27.82
CA GLY A 48 36.52 -0.80 -28.44
C GLY A 48 37.70 -1.40 -27.63
N THR A 49 37.58 -1.60 -26.32
CA THR A 49 38.51 -2.46 -25.57
C THR A 49 37.78 -3.31 -24.55
N ARG A 50 38.24 -4.55 -24.34
CA ARG A 50 37.72 -5.44 -23.30
C ARG A 50 37.78 -4.71 -21.95
N LEU A 51 36.63 -4.57 -21.29
CA LEU A 51 36.49 -3.72 -20.11
C LEU A 51 36.00 -4.53 -18.91
N ASP A 52 36.76 -4.45 -17.82
CA ASP A 52 36.40 -5.01 -16.53
C ASP A 52 35.85 -3.89 -15.63
N LEU A 53 34.58 -3.99 -15.24
CA LEU A 53 33.85 -3.01 -14.44
C LEU A 53 33.54 -3.60 -13.06
N PRO A 54 34.20 -3.12 -11.98
CA PRO A 54 33.89 -3.57 -10.63
C PRO A 54 32.60 -2.93 -10.11
N LEU A 55 31.65 -3.76 -9.70
CA LEU A 55 30.35 -3.41 -9.13
C LEU A 55 30.14 -4.15 -7.79
N PRO A 56 30.98 -3.91 -6.76
CA PRO A 56 31.00 -4.71 -5.54
C PRO A 56 29.73 -4.59 -4.69
N GLU A 57 29.02 -3.46 -4.80
CA GLU A 57 27.84 -3.14 -3.99
C GLU A 57 26.51 -3.59 -4.63
N ASP A 58 26.53 -4.02 -5.89
CA ASP A 58 25.31 -4.35 -6.63
C ASP A 58 24.95 -5.84 -6.50
N CYS A 59 23.65 -6.13 -6.54
CA CYS A 59 23.14 -7.50 -6.54
C CYS A 59 23.42 -8.18 -7.90
N PRO A 60 24.23 -9.25 -7.94
CA PRO A 60 24.59 -9.91 -9.20
C PRO A 60 23.40 -10.54 -9.90
N GLU A 61 22.43 -11.08 -9.16
CA GLU A 61 21.23 -11.72 -9.72
C GLU A 61 20.33 -10.70 -10.42
N GLY A 62 20.15 -9.53 -9.82
CA GLY A 62 19.37 -8.45 -10.41
C GLY A 62 20.01 -7.90 -11.68
N MET A 63 21.34 -7.73 -11.67
CA MET A 63 22.04 -7.29 -12.87
C MET A 63 22.03 -8.34 -13.98
N LEU A 64 22.17 -9.62 -13.63
CA LEU A 64 22.07 -10.71 -14.61
C LEU A 64 20.70 -10.69 -15.31
N ALA A 65 19.61 -10.51 -14.56
CA ALA A 65 18.26 -10.41 -15.14
C ALA A 65 18.13 -9.21 -16.09
N ILE A 66 18.69 -8.05 -15.74
CA ILE A 66 18.72 -6.87 -16.62
C ILE A 66 19.49 -7.19 -17.90
N CYS A 67 20.69 -7.77 -17.76
CA CYS A 67 21.54 -8.10 -18.89
C CYS A 67 20.86 -9.12 -19.82
N GLU A 68 20.24 -10.17 -19.28
CA GLU A 68 19.50 -11.17 -20.06
C GLU A 68 18.35 -10.54 -20.86
N VAL A 69 17.55 -9.68 -20.22
CA VAL A 69 16.45 -8.96 -20.89
C VAL A 69 16.97 -8.06 -22.00
N MET A 70 18.03 -7.28 -21.74
CA MET A 70 18.63 -6.41 -22.77
C MET A 70 19.17 -7.22 -23.96
N HIS A 71 19.71 -8.41 -23.72
CA HIS A 71 20.18 -9.33 -24.75
C HIS A 71 19.05 -10.18 -25.38
N MET A 72 17.78 -9.88 -25.09
CA MET A 72 16.61 -10.61 -25.58
C MET A 72 16.66 -12.11 -25.25
N LYS A 73 17.30 -12.46 -24.14
CA LYS A 73 17.32 -13.82 -23.60
C LYS A 73 16.17 -14.01 -22.63
N THR A 74 15.69 -15.25 -22.57
CA THR A 74 14.78 -15.65 -21.50
C THR A 74 15.53 -15.55 -20.18
N PRO A 75 14.99 -14.85 -19.16
CA PRO A 75 15.62 -14.75 -17.86
C PRO A 75 15.86 -16.15 -17.28
N THR A 76 17.06 -16.41 -16.79
CA THR A 76 17.44 -17.73 -16.25
C THR A 76 16.70 -18.04 -14.95
N TYR A 77 16.33 -17.00 -14.19
CA TYR A 77 15.59 -17.17 -12.94
C TYR A 77 14.07 -17.17 -13.17
N PRO A 78 13.35 -18.20 -12.65
CA PRO A 78 11.89 -18.23 -12.72
C PRO A 78 11.29 -17.08 -11.90
N THR A 79 10.12 -16.61 -12.37
CA THR A 79 9.23 -15.59 -11.77
C THR A 79 9.77 -14.95 -10.47
N PRO A 80 10.36 -13.74 -10.55
CA PRO A 80 11.03 -13.14 -9.40
C PRO A 80 10.04 -12.88 -8.25
N SER A 81 10.51 -13.04 -7.02
CA SER A 81 9.77 -12.58 -5.84
C SER A 81 9.60 -11.06 -5.89
N VAL A 82 8.69 -10.51 -5.09
CA VAL A 82 8.49 -9.06 -5.02
C VAL A 82 9.75 -8.34 -4.53
N ASP A 83 10.48 -8.95 -3.59
CA ASP A 83 11.77 -8.41 -3.12
C ASP A 83 12.82 -8.41 -4.22
N SER A 84 12.95 -9.51 -4.98
CA SER A 84 13.85 -9.56 -6.14
C SER A 84 13.45 -8.54 -7.21
N LEU A 85 12.16 -8.32 -7.43
CA LEU A 85 11.68 -7.29 -8.36
C LEU A 85 12.02 -5.88 -7.90
N LEU A 86 11.96 -5.61 -6.60
CA LEU A 86 12.37 -4.33 -6.05
C LEU A 86 13.87 -4.09 -6.29
N GLN A 87 14.71 -5.09 -6.05
CA GLN A 87 16.15 -4.99 -6.32
C GLN A 87 16.43 -4.70 -7.79
N VAL A 88 15.73 -5.37 -8.70
CA VAL A 88 15.83 -5.06 -10.14
C VAL A 88 15.37 -3.64 -10.42
N ALA A 89 14.23 -3.18 -9.89
CA ALA A 89 13.74 -1.82 -10.10
C ALA A 89 14.72 -0.75 -9.62
N LEU A 90 15.40 -0.97 -8.49
CA LEU A 90 16.43 -0.08 -7.95
C LEU A 90 17.64 0.00 -8.89
N LEU A 91 18.10 -1.14 -9.42
CA LEU A 91 19.17 -1.17 -10.42
C LEU A 91 18.73 -0.48 -11.72
N VAL A 92 17.47 -0.67 -12.13
CA VAL A 92 16.92 -0.02 -13.34
C VAL A 92 16.91 1.50 -13.22
N ASP A 93 16.57 2.02 -12.04
CA ASP A 93 16.63 3.45 -11.75
C ASP A 93 18.08 3.96 -11.67
N LYS A 94 18.97 3.22 -10.98
CA LYS A 94 20.41 3.55 -10.83
C LYS A 94 21.12 3.67 -12.18
N TYR A 95 20.87 2.73 -13.09
CA TYR A 95 21.52 2.66 -14.40
C TYR A 95 20.69 3.28 -15.54
N ASP A 96 19.59 3.96 -15.21
CA ASP A 96 18.68 4.63 -16.16
C ASP A 96 18.23 3.74 -17.33
N CYS A 97 17.90 2.47 -17.06
CA CYS A 97 17.51 1.51 -18.09
C CYS A 97 16.01 1.18 -18.13
N ARG A 98 15.20 2.12 -17.63
CA ARG A 98 13.74 2.00 -17.51
C ARG A 98 13.05 1.65 -18.81
N ALA A 99 13.46 2.27 -19.92
CA ALA A 99 12.86 2.04 -21.24
C ALA A 99 13.04 0.59 -21.71
N ALA A 100 14.26 0.05 -21.56
CA ALA A 100 14.58 -1.33 -21.93
C ALA A 100 13.83 -2.35 -21.05
N MET A 101 13.71 -2.05 -19.75
CA MET A 101 13.13 -2.98 -18.78
C MET A 101 11.61 -2.87 -18.62
N CYS A 102 10.97 -1.85 -19.21
CA CYS A 102 9.53 -1.57 -19.04
C CYS A 102 8.63 -2.78 -19.32
N PHE A 103 8.90 -3.53 -20.40
CA PHE A 103 8.08 -4.68 -20.77
C PHE A 103 8.25 -5.86 -19.81
N ALA A 104 9.50 -6.22 -19.49
CA ALA A 104 9.81 -7.30 -18.57
C ALA A 104 9.23 -7.03 -17.17
N MET A 105 9.43 -5.81 -16.66
CA MET A 105 8.92 -5.40 -15.35
C MET A 105 7.39 -5.48 -15.28
N LYS A 106 6.65 -5.12 -16.34
CA LYS A 106 5.19 -5.28 -16.36
C LYS A 106 4.76 -6.73 -16.26
N ILE A 107 5.41 -7.61 -17.04
CA ILE A 107 5.09 -9.06 -17.02
C ILE A 107 5.39 -9.64 -15.64
N TRP A 108 6.55 -9.33 -15.07
CA TRP A 108 6.91 -9.86 -13.76
C TRP A 108 6.02 -9.31 -12.65
N MET A 109 5.67 -8.01 -12.67
CA MET A 109 4.70 -7.47 -11.72
C MET A 109 3.34 -8.18 -11.81
N GLN A 110 2.84 -8.45 -13.02
CA GLN A 110 1.58 -9.20 -13.20
C GLN A 110 1.67 -10.62 -12.64
N SER A 111 2.82 -11.26 -12.78
CA SER A 111 3.02 -12.65 -12.32
C SER A 111 2.99 -12.80 -10.79
N VAL A 112 3.29 -11.72 -10.05
CA VAL A 112 3.26 -11.72 -8.57
C VAL A 112 1.93 -11.24 -7.99
N GLU A 113 1.05 -10.60 -8.79
CA GLU A 113 -0.22 -10.03 -8.30
C GLU A 113 -1.17 -11.06 -7.63
N GLY A 114 -1.09 -12.34 -8.01
CA GLY A 114 -1.96 -13.39 -7.46
C GLY A 114 -1.54 -13.97 -6.12
N LYS A 115 -0.39 -13.56 -5.55
CA LYS A 115 0.22 -14.19 -4.35
C LYS A 115 0.60 -13.19 -3.25
N LEU A 116 0.03 -11.98 -3.29
CA LEU A 116 0.53 -10.84 -2.52
C LEU A 116 0.25 -10.93 -1.02
N LEU A 117 1.29 -10.71 -0.23
CA LEU A 117 1.20 -10.30 1.16
C LEU A 117 1.06 -8.77 1.25
N VAL A 118 0.56 -8.26 2.38
CA VAL A 118 0.47 -6.80 2.61
C VAL A 118 1.83 -6.10 2.43
N ARG A 119 2.90 -6.74 2.89
CA ARG A 119 4.28 -6.24 2.75
C ARG A 119 4.70 -6.07 1.28
N ASP A 120 4.17 -6.90 0.38
CA ASP A 120 4.46 -6.81 -1.05
C ASP A 120 3.87 -5.53 -1.67
N SER A 121 2.80 -4.97 -1.08
CA SER A 121 2.15 -3.77 -1.61
C SER A 121 3.05 -2.54 -1.51
N LEU A 122 3.90 -2.44 -0.48
CA LEU A 122 4.86 -1.34 -0.35
C LEU A 122 5.95 -1.43 -1.43
N ASN A 123 6.52 -2.63 -1.60
CA ASN A 123 7.53 -2.86 -2.62
C ASN A 123 6.96 -2.65 -4.03
N LEU A 124 5.74 -3.11 -4.30
CA LEU A 124 5.07 -2.87 -5.58
C LEU A 124 4.70 -1.41 -5.82
N PHE A 125 4.38 -0.67 -4.76
CA PHE A 125 4.20 0.78 -4.83
C PHE A 125 5.51 1.48 -5.22
N ILE A 126 6.63 1.10 -4.60
CA ILE A 126 7.97 1.62 -4.92
C ILE A 126 8.35 1.27 -6.36
N ILE A 127 8.23 0.01 -6.76
CA ILE A 127 8.51 -0.45 -8.12
C ILE A 127 7.66 0.34 -9.13
N ALA A 128 6.38 0.57 -8.85
CA ALA A 128 5.50 1.32 -9.75
C ALA A 128 5.96 2.78 -9.91
N TYR A 129 6.51 3.40 -8.88
CA TYR A 129 7.13 4.73 -8.97
C TYR A 129 8.43 4.69 -9.79
N LEU A 130 9.35 3.79 -9.44
CA LEU A 130 10.63 3.59 -10.12
C LEU A 130 10.49 3.17 -11.58
N MET A 131 9.32 2.71 -12.01
CA MET A 131 9.04 2.36 -13.41
C MET A 131 8.06 3.31 -14.12
N ASP A 132 7.57 4.36 -13.44
CA ASP A 132 6.52 5.28 -13.93
C ASP A 132 5.23 4.55 -14.37
N PHE A 133 4.85 3.51 -13.62
CA PHE A 133 3.61 2.77 -13.84
C PHE A 133 2.45 3.39 -13.05
N ARG A 134 1.96 4.55 -13.54
CA ARG A 134 0.93 5.37 -12.86
C ARG A 134 -0.30 4.62 -12.35
N LYS A 135 -0.83 3.69 -13.14
CA LYS A 135 -2.00 2.88 -12.74
C LYS A 135 -1.67 1.97 -11.55
N SER A 136 -0.53 1.30 -11.61
CA SER A 136 -0.02 0.45 -10.53
C SER A 136 0.31 1.28 -9.29
N PHE A 137 0.93 2.44 -9.46
CA PHE A 137 1.24 3.37 -8.37
C PHE A 137 -0.01 3.78 -7.61
N SER A 138 -1.07 4.21 -8.32
CA SER A 138 -2.34 4.55 -7.68
C SER A 138 -3.03 3.34 -7.06
N LYS A 139 -2.97 2.16 -7.70
CA LYS A 139 -3.56 0.92 -7.18
C LYS A 139 -2.94 0.55 -5.84
N TYR A 140 -1.63 0.42 -5.78
CA TYR A 140 -0.94 -0.01 -4.56
C TYR A 140 -0.96 1.08 -3.49
N GLY A 141 -0.92 2.36 -3.85
CA GLY A 141 -1.11 3.46 -2.89
C GLY A 141 -2.46 3.38 -2.16
N ARG A 142 -3.54 3.04 -2.88
CA ARG A 142 -4.86 2.83 -2.26
C ARG A 142 -4.88 1.63 -1.33
N VAL A 143 -4.29 0.50 -1.74
CA VAL A 143 -4.17 -0.70 -0.89
C VAL A 143 -3.40 -0.37 0.39
N LEU A 144 -2.30 0.38 0.28
CA LEU A 144 -1.48 0.80 1.43
C LEU A 144 -2.27 1.64 2.45
N VAL A 145 -3.20 2.47 2.00
CA VAL A 145 -4.05 3.29 2.88
C VAL A 145 -5.22 2.47 3.42
N ALA A 146 -5.97 1.78 2.56
CA ALA A 146 -7.27 1.22 2.89
C ALA A 146 -7.19 -0.20 3.51
N ASP A 147 -6.31 -1.06 2.98
CA ASP A 147 -6.35 -2.50 3.26
C ASP A 147 -5.30 -2.95 4.28
N THR A 148 -4.34 -2.09 4.64
CA THR A 148 -3.25 -2.45 5.56
C THR A 148 -3.67 -2.42 7.03
N GLU A 149 -3.24 -3.44 7.76
CA GLU A 149 -3.37 -3.53 9.23
C GLU A 149 -2.70 -2.33 9.90
N PRO A 150 -3.29 -1.73 10.95
CA PRO A 150 -2.80 -0.52 11.61
C PRO A 150 -1.31 -0.53 11.95
N GLU A 151 -0.79 -1.64 12.45
CA GLU A 151 0.59 -1.84 12.88
C GLU A 151 1.59 -1.93 11.71
N PHE A 152 1.09 -2.03 10.48
CA PHE A 152 1.94 -2.05 9.30
C PHE A 152 2.71 -0.72 9.19
N ASN A 153 4.02 -0.80 9.39
CA ASN A 153 4.94 0.32 9.25
C ASN A 153 5.38 0.46 7.80
N LEU A 154 5.15 1.64 7.25
CA LEU A 154 5.62 2.03 5.93
C LEU A 154 7.09 2.47 6.03
N THR A 155 7.99 1.51 6.19
CA THR A 155 9.43 1.80 6.25
C THR A 155 10.01 1.80 4.83
N PRO A 156 10.46 2.95 4.30
CA PRO A 156 11.11 3.00 2.99
C PRO A 156 12.47 2.29 3.05
N PRO A 157 12.92 1.66 1.95
CA PRO A 157 14.32 1.27 1.78
C PRO A 157 15.24 2.50 1.76
N ASP A 158 16.49 2.35 2.22
CA ASP A 158 17.45 3.46 2.33
C ASP A 158 17.86 4.07 0.98
N CYS A 159 17.66 3.35 -0.12
CA CYS A 159 18.17 3.68 -1.45
C CYS A 159 17.11 4.20 -2.44
N ILE A 160 16.05 4.85 -1.96
CA ILE A 160 14.98 5.41 -2.82
C ILE A 160 15.11 6.92 -3.01
N PRO A 161 14.53 7.50 -4.09
CA PRO A 161 14.49 8.94 -4.28
C PRO A 161 13.78 9.68 -3.13
N GLU A 162 14.30 10.83 -2.70
CA GLU A 162 13.72 11.65 -1.61
C GLU A 162 12.24 11.99 -1.84
N THR A 163 11.84 12.20 -3.10
CA THR A 163 10.44 12.48 -3.45
C THR A 163 9.52 11.29 -3.17
N LEU A 164 10.00 10.06 -3.38
CA LEU A 164 9.27 8.84 -3.07
C LEU A 164 9.23 8.60 -1.56
N GLN A 165 10.33 8.87 -0.85
CA GLN A 165 10.36 8.82 0.61
C GLN A 165 9.28 9.73 1.21
N ARG A 166 9.24 11.01 0.77
CA ARG A 166 8.22 11.97 1.22
C ARG A 166 6.80 11.51 0.88
N ALA A 167 6.59 10.84 -0.26
CA ALA A 167 5.30 10.29 -0.62
C ALA A 167 4.87 9.14 0.31
N ILE A 168 5.80 8.26 0.71
CA ILE A 168 5.55 7.18 1.66
C ILE A 168 5.21 7.74 3.05
N GLU A 169 5.95 8.76 3.50
CA GLU A 169 5.67 9.48 4.76
C GLU A 169 4.28 10.13 4.72
N THR A 170 3.94 10.84 3.63
CA THR A 170 2.63 11.47 3.43
C THR A 170 1.50 10.44 3.44
N LEU A 171 1.72 9.26 2.86
CA LEU A 171 0.75 8.15 2.89
C LEU A 171 0.55 7.64 4.32
N SER A 172 1.62 7.53 5.10
CA SER A 172 1.56 7.14 6.51
C SER A 172 0.76 8.14 7.34
N ASP A 173 1.05 9.43 7.16
CA ASP A 173 0.35 10.52 7.85
C ASP A 173 -1.13 10.56 7.48
N SER A 174 -1.44 10.47 6.19
CA SER A 174 -2.83 10.44 5.69
C SER A 174 -3.59 9.25 6.27
N ARG A 175 -2.95 8.09 6.32
CA ARG A 175 -3.51 6.86 6.89
C ARG A 175 -3.76 6.99 8.40
N GLN A 176 -2.88 7.65 9.14
CA GLN A 176 -3.08 7.90 10.57
C GLN A 176 -4.17 8.96 10.82
N GLN A 177 -4.21 10.01 10.00
CA GLN A 177 -5.20 11.08 10.11
C GLN A 177 -6.62 10.56 9.85
N LEU A 178 -6.83 9.80 8.76
CA LEU A 178 -8.13 9.20 8.46
C LEU A 178 -8.63 8.29 9.59
N ARG A 179 -7.72 7.54 10.22
CA ARG A 179 -8.07 6.73 11.39
C ARG A 179 -8.53 7.56 12.57
N LYS A 180 -7.82 8.66 12.89
CA LYS A 180 -8.19 9.56 13.97
C LYS A 180 -9.54 10.23 13.71
N GLU A 181 -9.77 10.71 12.49
CA GLU A 181 -11.03 11.32 12.10
C GLU A 181 -12.19 10.34 12.22
N LEU A 182 -11.98 9.09 11.80
CA LEU A 182 -12.98 8.04 11.93
C LEU A 182 -13.34 7.74 13.39
N VAL A 183 -12.34 7.61 14.28
CA VAL A 183 -12.59 7.42 15.71
C VAL A 183 -13.34 8.59 16.30
N SER A 184 -12.88 9.82 16.05
CA SER A 184 -13.51 11.03 16.57
C SER A 184 -14.96 11.12 16.16
N LYS A 185 -15.29 10.78 14.91
CA LYS A 185 -16.67 10.76 14.41
C LYS A 185 -17.51 9.66 15.05
N PHE A 186 -16.92 8.50 15.30
CA PHE A 186 -17.60 7.42 16.02
C PHE A 186 -17.88 7.79 17.48
N GLU A 187 -16.91 8.39 18.16
CA GLU A 187 -17.06 8.86 19.54
C GLU A 187 -18.14 9.95 19.63
N GLU A 188 -18.15 10.91 18.69
CA GLU A 188 -19.19 11.94 18.58
C GLU A 188 -20.60 11.33 18.47
N VAL A 189 -20.81 10.36 17.58
CA VAL A 189 -22.12 9.68 17.44
C VAL A 189 -22.51 8.90 18.70
N ILE A 190 -21.55 8.24 19.34
CA ILE A 190 -21.80 7.51 20.59
C ILE A 190 -22.15 8.50 21.71
N ASP A 191 -21.42 9.61 21.82
CA ASP A 191 -21.67 10.64 22.81
C ASP A 191 -23.02 11.31 22.56
N GLU A 192 -23.40 11.61 21.32
CA GLU A 192 -24.74 12.15 21.00
C GLU A 192 -25.86 11.19 21.42
N GLU A 193 -25.71 9.89 21.16
CA GLU A 193 -26.71 8.89 21.57
C GLU A 193 -26.70 8.60 23.08
N CYS A 194 -25.54 8.70 23.75
CA CYS A 194 -25.40 8.39 25.19
C CYS A 194 -25.65 9.60 26.10
N ALA A 195 -25.29 10.80 25.66
CA ALA A 195 -25.30 12.00 26.49
C ALA A 195 -26.72 12.48 26.78
N GLY A 196 -27.73 11.99 26.03
CA GLY A 196 -29.12 12.39 26.20
C GLY A 196 -29.19 13.89 26.35
N SER A 197 -28.87 14.64 25.28
CA SER A 197 -28.60 16.08 25.32
C SER A 197 -29.49 16.80 26.34
N ASP A 198 -28.94 17.71 27.14
CA ASP A 198 -29.74 18.58 28.04
C ASP A 198 -30.89 19.31 27.28
N ASP A 199 -30.81 19.38 25.95
CA ASP A 199 -31.82 19.92 25.01
C ASP A 199 -32.78 18.88 24.40
N PHE A 200 -32.76 17.61 24.82
CA PHE A 200 -33.88 16.71 24.54
C PHE A 200 -35.04 17.27 25.37
N ILE A 201 -35.93 18.00 24.71
CA ILE A 201 -37.27 18.32 25.18
C ILE A 201 -38.00 16.98 25.33
N GLY A 202 -37.69 16.29 26.42
CA GLY A 202 -37.77 14.84 26.51
C GLY A 202 -37.24 14.31 27.83
N ALA A 203 -37.20 15.15 28.88
CA ALA A 203 -37.61 14.67 30.20
C ALA A 203 -39.10 14.29 30.09
N CYS A 204 -39.35 13.20 29.38
CA CYS A 204 -40.63 12.57 29.35
C CYS A 204 -40.93 12.11 30.77
N ASP A 205 -42.22 11.97 31.08
CA ASP A 205 -42.74 11.61 32.40
C ASP A 205 -42.00 10.41 33.02
N GLU A 206 -42.11 10.21 34.35
CA GLU A 206 -41.40 9.13 35.08
C GLU A 206 -41.60 7.72 34.48
N ASP A 207 -42.59 7.54 33.61
CA ASP A 207 -42.96 6.30 32.91
C ASP A 207 -42.50 6.18 31.44
N CYS A 208 -41.77 7.14 30.86
CA CYS A 208 -41.35 7.05 29.45
C CYS A 208 -40.02 6.27 29.28
N ASP A 209 -40.09 5.16 28.54
CA ASP A 209 -38.96 4.28 28.24
C ASP A 209 -38.29 4.56 26.88
N TYR A 210 -38.66 5.66 26.21
CA TYR A 210 -38.18 6.00 24.86
C TYR A 210 -36.65 6.04 24.78
N PHE A 211 -36.00 6.86 25.63
CA PHE A 211 -34.56 7.05 25.59
C PHE A 211 -33.81 5.77 25.98
N SER A 212 -34.26 5.09 27.05
CA SER A 212 -33.64 3.85 27.50
C SER A 212 -33.77 2.72 26.47
N THR A 213 -34.91 2.63 25.76
CA THR A 213 -35.15 1.68 24.68
C THR A 213 -34.32 2.00 23.44
N ARG A 214 -34.24 3.28 23.04
CA ARG A 214 -33.40 3.74 21.92
C ARG A 214 -31.92 3.43 22.18
N LEU A 215 -31.41 3.84 23.34
CA LEU A 215 -30.03 3.58 23.74
C LEU A 215 -29.72 2.08 23.82
N TYR A 216 -30.66 1.29 24.40
CA TYR A 216 -30.52 -0.17 24.43
C TYR A 216 -30.44 -0.76 23.02
N ASN A 217 -31.32 -0.34 22.10
CA ASN A 217 -31.33 -0.81 20.72
C ASN A 217 -30.05 -0.44 19.98
N PHE A 218 -29.61 0.82 20.09
CA PHE A 218 -28.34 1.27 19.52
C PHE A 218 -27.17 0.43 20.02
N MET A 219 -27.00 0.32 21.35
CA MET A 219 -25.91 -0.44 21.96
C MET A 219 -25.98 -1.94 21.66
N ALA A 220 -27.19 -2.52 21.58
CA ALA A 220 -27.38 -3.93 21.24
C ALA A 220 -27.02 -4.23 19.78
N LYS A 221 -27.25 -3.29 18.86
CA LYS A 221 -26.82 -3.39 17.46
C LYS A 221 -25.31 -3.16 17.34
N LEU A 222 -24.79 -2.13 18.00
CA LEU A 222 -23.36 -1.80 18.02
C LEU A 222 -22.51 -2.98 18.51
N LYS A 223 -22.90 -3.62 19.63
CA LYS A 223 -22.25 -4.84 20.15
C LYS A 223 -22.29 -6.05 19.21
N LYS A 224 -23.21 -6.09 18.24
CA LYS A 224 -23.31 -7.16 17.23
C LYS A 224 -22.43 -6.91 16.00
N THR A 225 -21.82 -5.74 15.90
CA THR A 225 -20.94 -5.36 14.79
C THR A 225 -19.47 -5.39 15.21
N PRO A 226 -18.53 -5.54 14.26
CA PRO A 226 -17.10 -5.50 14.57
C PRO A 226 -16.60 -4.08 14.92
N LEU A 227 -17.48 -3.07 14.90
CA LEU A 227 -17.20 -1.69 15.27
C LEU A 227 -17.09 -1.50 16.79
N TRP A 228 -17.47 -2.52 17.58
CA TRP A 228 -17.45 -2.46 19.04
C TRP A 228 -16.67 -3.64 19.66
N PRO A 229 -15.87 -3.41 20.72
CA PRO A 229 -15.51 -2.10 21.29
C PRO A 229 -14.61 -1.30 20.34
N LEU A 230 -14.66 0.04 20.41
CA LEU A 230 -13.87 0.94 19.56
C LEU A 230 -12.37 0.62 19.59
N THR A 231 -11.86 0.22 20.76
CA THR A 231 -10.45 -0.19 20.91
C THR A 231 -10.07 -1.35 20.01
N ARG A 232 -11.00 -2.28 19.72
CA ARG A 232 -10.77 -3.47 18.89
C ARG A 232 -11.09 -3.24 17.42
N SER A 233 -12.05 -2.36 17.10
CA SER A 233 -12.33 -2.00 15.71
C SER A 233 -11.14 -1.30 15.07
N MET A 234 -10.34 -0.61 15.88
CA MET A 234 -9.14 0.11 15.45
C MET A 234 -7.96 -0.78 15.11
N ASP A 235 -8.00 -2.07 15.46
CA ASP A 235 -7.03 -3.10 15.05
C ASP A 235 -7.27 -3.60 13.62
N GLN A 236 -8.32 -3.10 12.95
CA GLN A 236 -8.71 -3.53 11.60
C GLN A 236 -8.22 -2.55 10.52
N SER A 237 -8.18 -3.02 9.27
CA SER A 237 -7.95 -2.15 8.11
C SER A 237 -9.11 -1.15 7.94
N LEU A 238 -8.82 0.03 7.39
CA LEU A 238 -9.85 1.05 7.13
C LEU A 238 -10.98 0.50 6.25
N GLN A 239 -10.66 -0.35 5.29
CA GLN A 239 -11.64 -1.01 4.41
C GLN A 239 -12.61 -1.90 5.19
N ASN A 240 -12.14 -2.63 6.20
CA ASN A 240 -12.99 -3.47 7.03
C ASN A 240 -13.91 -2.61 7.91
N ILE A 241 -13.41 -1.51 8.46
CA ILE A 241 -14.22 -0.58 9.26
C ILE A 241 -15.30 0.06 8.37
N LEU A 242 -14.94 0.55 7.19
CA LEU A 242 -15.90 1.10 6.21
C LEU A 242 -16.94 0.07 5.79
N ALA A 243 -16.53 -1.18 5.54
CA ALA A 243 -17.46 -2.25 5.19
C ALA A 243 -18.41 -2.60 6.34
N ALA A 244 -17.96 -2.50 7.60
CA ALA A 244 -18.80 -2.70 8.77
C ALA A 244 -19.77 -1.54 8.99
N LEU A 245 -19.32 -0.30 8.77
CA LEU A 245 -20.13 0.91 8.78
C LEU A 245 -21.27 0.85 7.76
N LEU A 246 -20.97 0.50 6.51
CA LEU A 246 -21.97 0.38 5.44
C LEU A 246 -23.01 -0.71 5.72
N LYS A 247 -22.68 -1.69 6.58
CA LYS A 247 -23.60 -2.75 7.02
C LYS A 247 -24.27 -2.42 8.36
N PHE A 248 -23.93 -1.30 8.97
CA PHE A 248 -24.54 -0.90 10.23
C PHE A 248 -26.03 -0.63 9.97
N PRO A 249 -26.94 -1.25 10.72
CA PRO A 249 -28.37 -1.03 10.52
C PRO A 249 -28.72 0.44 10.71
N SER A 250 -29.57 1.03 9.88
CA SER A 250 -30.15 2.38 10.12
C SER A 250 -31.40 2.33 10.99
N GLU A 251 -32.07 1.17 11.01
CA GLU A 251 -33.39 0.97 11.63
C GLU A 251 -33.39 1.02 13.18
N TRP A 252 -32.25 1.19 13.84
CA TRP A 252 -32.22 1.24 15.31
C TRP A 252 -32.92 2.48 15.87
N ALA A 253 -32.99 3.56 15.08
CA ALA A 253 -33.71 4.79 15.41
C ALA A 253 -35.20 4.75 15.00
N GLU A 254 -35.58 3.92 14.01
CA GLU A 254 -36.93 3.87 13.44
C GLU A 254 -37.91 3.03 14.27
N ALA A 255 -37.41 2.10 15.08
CA ALA A 255 -38.22 1.15 15.82
C ALA A 255 -38.81 1.67 17.14
N VAL A 256 -38.60 2.94 17.49
CA VAL A 256 -39.06 3.53 18.75
C VAL A 256 -39.89 4.78 18.45
N SER A 257 -41.20 4.72 18.68
CA SER A 257 -42.09 5.88 18.57
C SER A 257 -41.81 6.86 19.72
N PRO A 258 -41.70 8.17 19.47
CA PRO A 258 -41.69 9.17 20.54
C PRO A 258 -42.89 8.96 21.48
N CYS A 259 -42.71 9.21 22.78
CA CYS A 259 -43.79 9.07 23.77
C CYS A 259 -44.99 9.94 23.36
N ASP A 260 -46.13 9.28 23.13
CA ASP A 260 -47.32 9.82 22.47
C ASP A 260 -48.25 10.50 23.49
N ASP A 261 -47.74 11.53 24.18
CA ASP A 261 -48.60 12.37 25.02
C ASP A 261 -49.09 13.56 24.19
N GLY A 262 -50.38 13.48 23.83
CA GLY A 262 -51.08 14.35 22.89
C GLY A 262 -51.25 15.82 23.28
N LEU A 263 -50.22 16.46 23.84
CA LEU A 263 -50.21 17.91 24.12
C LEU A 263 -48.97 18.66 23.66
N TYR A 264 -47.94 18.02 23.11
CA TYR A 264 -46.72 18.73 22.65
C TYR A 264 -46.10 18.13 21.38
N GLN A 265 -46.90 17.94 20.34
CA GLN A 265 -46.45 17.35 19.06
C GLN A 265 -45.58 18.27 18.17
N ASP A 266 -45.43 19.56 18.50
CA ASP A 266 -44.80 20.51 17.56
C ASP A 266 -43.26 20.57 17.64
N ASN A 267 -42.60 20.03 18.67
CA ASN A 267 -41.14 20.20 18.85
C ASN A 267 -40.28 18.93 18.72
N CYS A 268 -40.85 17.71 18.75
CA CYS A 268 -40.03 16.48 18.68
C CYS A 268 -39.79 15.95 17.25
N ASN A 269 -40.55 16.39 16.25
CA ASN A 269 -40.52 15.79 14.91
C ASN A 269 -39.57 16.47 13.92
N GLU A 270 -39.16 17.73 14.15
CA GLU A 270 -38.47 18.52 13.11
C GLU A 270 -36.94 18.30 13.04
N GLN A 271 -36.29 17.75 14.08
CA GLN A 271 -34.82 17.61 14.10
C GLN A 271 -34.30 16.22 13.74
N THR A 272 -35.08 15.16 13.93
CA THR A 272 -34.67 13.77 13.65
C THR A 272 -34.44 13.50 12.16
N THR A 273 -35.05 14.30 11.27
CA THR A 273 -34.88 14.15 9.81
C THR A 273 -33.58 14.78 9.29
N SER A 274 -32.90 15.61 10.09
CA SER A 274 -31.65 16.26 9.70
C SER A 274 -30.42 15.38 9.95
N ILE A 275 -30.42 14.55 11.00
CA ILE A 275 -29.26 13.75 11.41
C ILE A 275 -29.06 12.54 10.49
N ILE A 276 -30.10 12.07 9.80
CA ILE A 276 -30.07 10.86 8.96
C ILE A 276 -29.62 11.16 7.51
N LYS A 277 -29.38 12.43 7.14
CA LYS A 277 -29.18 12.84 5.74
C LYS A 277 -27.78 13.36 5.36
N ASP A 278 -26.85 13.51 6.29
CA ASP A 278 -25.47 13.93 6.05
C ASP A 278 -24.46 12.85 6.49
#